data_AF-A0A822C689-F1
#
_entry.id   AF-A0A822C689-F1
#
_cell.length_a   1.000
_cell.length_b   1.000
_cell.length_c   1.000
_cell.angle_alpha   90.00
_cell.angle_beta   90.00
_cell.angle_gamma   90.00
#
_symmetry.space_group_name_H-M   'P 1'
#
loop_
_entity.id
_entity.type
_entity.pdbx_description
1 polymer ?
#
loop_
_entity_poly.entity_id
_entity_poly.type
_entity_poly.pdbx_seq_one_letter_code
_entity_poly.pdbx_strand_id
1 'polypeptide(L)'
;MTDMVGILFQITIDPAVSSTPFASIRDESYFKKEDEILFSMHTVFRIGEVRKIDNNRALYQVDLKLTSDDDPQLRELTDYIRQDVNGTGWRRMGQLLLKIGQFNKAEELYMALLEQASNDSDRSYISNMLGWVKDDQGQYEEAVAFYEQSLQIYRKTLPEDHPSLATMYNNIAQVYNNMGDYSKALEFYEKSLKIREKALPPNHPDLATSYSNIGQVYNNMGDYSKALEFYEKSLEIRKKALPSNHPHLATSYSNIGQVYNN
;
A
#
# COMPACT_ATOMS: atom_id res chain seq x y z
N MET A 1 15.74 14.49 32.90
CA MET A 1 15.97 13.08 32.52
C MET A 1 14.67 12.60 31.91
N THR A 2 14.69 12.12 30.68
CA THR A 2 13.51 11.54 30.02
C THR A 2 13.17 10.26 30.77
N ASP A 3 12.03 10.21 31.43
CA ASP A 3 11.59 9.00 32.14
C ASP A 3 11.40 7.89 31.11
N MET A 4 12.25 6.86 31.20
CA MET A 4 12.14 5.68 30.33
C MET A 4 10.86 4.92 30.68
N VAL A 5 10.01 4.72 29.69
CA VAL A 5 8.81 3.88 29.80
C VAL A 5 9.22 2.45 29.46
N GLY A 6 9.05 1.53 30.41
CA GLY A 6 9.22 0.09 30.17
C GLY A 6 7.91 -0.53 29.68
N ILE A 7 7.98 -1.38 28.65
CA ILE A 7 6.85 -2.21 28.22
C ILE A 7 7.24 -3.66 28.45
N LEU A 8 6.49 -4.36 29.31
CA LEU A 8 6.61 -5.79 29.54
C LEU A 8 5.58 -6.52 28.68
N PHE A 9 6.04 -7.30 27.72
CA PHE A 9 5.18 -8.16 26.91
C PHE A 9 4.97 -9.50 27.63
N GLN A 10 3.72 -9.84 27.93
CA GLN A 10 3.35 -11.17 28.41
C GLN A 10 2.67 -11.93 27.27
N ILE A 11 3.34 -12.95 26.74
CA ILE A 11 2.80 -13.78 25.65
C ILE A 11 2.19 -15.03 26.24
N THR A 12 0.91 -15.26 25.92
CA THR A 12 0.23 -16.51 26.26
C THR A 12 0.04 -17.33 24.98
N ILE A 13 0.69 -18.49 24.92
CA ILE A 13 0.59 -19.44 23.80
C ILE A 13 -0.36 -20.57 24.23
N ASP A 14 -1.28 -20.96 23.35
CA ASP A 14 -2.15 -22.11 23.57
C ASP A 14 -1.31 -23.41 23.63
N PRO A 15 -1.36 -24.18 24.73
CA PRO A 15 -0.57 -25.41 24.88
C PRO A 15 -0.93 -26.52 23.87
N ALA A 16 -2.06 -26.42 23.15
CA ALA A 16 -2.40 -27.35 22.06
C ALA A 16 -1.55 -27.12 20.79
N VAL A 17 -0.88 -25.96 20.66
CA VAL A 17 0.01 -25.64 19.54
C VAL A 17 1.40 -26.18 19.86
N SER A 18 1.87 -27.19 19.11
CA SER A 18 3.14 -27.88 19.41
C SER A 18 4.39 -27.15 18.92
N SER A 19 4.22 -26.17 18.03
CA SER A 19 5.31 -25.39 17.43
C SER A 19 4.76 -24.11 16.82
N THR A 20 5.43 -22.99 17.05
CA THR A 20 5.28 -21.80 16.22
C THR A 20 6.39 -21.77 15.16
N PRO A 21 6.29 -20.93 14.12
CA PRO A 21 7.36 -20.73 13.15
C PRO A 21 8.70 -20.25 13.74
N PHE A 22 8.73 -19.81 15.01
CA PHE A 22 9.92 -19.25 15.67
C PHE A 22 10.43 -20.07 16.85
N ALA A 23 9.63 -21.00 17.39
CA ALA A 23 10.03 -21.83 18.51
C ALA A 23 9.22 -23.13 18.60
N SER A 24 9.92 -24.23 18.88
CA SER A 24 9.32 -25.44 19.41
C SER A 24 8.92 -25.17 20.86
N ILE A 25 7.61 -25.09 21.13
CA ILE A 25 7.07 -24.82 22.49
C ILE A 25 7.34 -26.00 23.44
N ARG A 26 7.79 -27.15 22.91
CA ARG A 26 8.15 -28.34 23.68
C ARG A 26 9.62 -28.39 24.10
N ASP A 27 10.44 -27.44 23.68
CA ASP A 27 11.86 -27.38 24.00
C ASP A 27 12.20 -26.11 24.80
N GLU A 28 12.18 -26.22 26.13
CA GLU A 28 12.45 -25.13 27.06
C GLU A 28 13.95 -24.82 27.21
N SER A 29 14.83 -25.57 26.53
CA SER A 29 16.29 -25.42 26.67
C SER A 29 16.83 -24.08 26.16
N TYR A 30 16.04 -23.37 25.32
CA TYR A 30 16.37 -22.08 24.73
C TYR A 30 16.23 -20.87 25.68
N PHE A 31 15.56 -21.00 26.84
CA PHE A 31 15.24 -19.87 27.73
C PHE A 31 16.15 -19.74 28.96
N LYS A 32 17.33 -20.37 28.97
CA LYS A 32 18.16 -20.52 30.18
C LYS A 32 19.03 -19.30 30.54
N LYS A 33 19.06 -18.25 29.71
CA LYS A 33 19.66 -16.95 30.01
C LYS A 33 18.76 -15.84 29.50
N GLU A 34 18.83 -14.67 30.14
CA GLU A 34 18.21 -13.44 29.65
C GLU A 34 18.82 -13.10 28.28
N ASP A 35 18.21 -13.61 27.22
CA ASP A 35 18.53 -13.25 25.85
C ASP A 35 17.41 -12.34 25.33
N GLU A 36 17.79 -11.20 24.80
CA GLU A 36 16.88 -10.24 24.15
C GLU A 36 16.18 -10.93 22.97
N ILE A 37 14.88 -11.18 23.08
CA ILE A 37 14.10 -11.78 22.00
C ILE A 37 13.69 -10.69 21.02
N LEU A 38 14.40 -10.63 19.88
CA LEU A 38 13.99 -9.83 18.74
C LEU A 38 12.71 -10.45 18.14
N PHE A 39 11.55 -9.83 18.36
CA PHE A 39 10.31 -10.25 17.71
C PHE A 39 10.39 -10.00 16.20
N SER A 40 10.70 -11.05 15.45
CA SER A 40 10.66 -11.08 14.00
C SER A 40 9.21 -10.86 13.50
N MET A 41 9.03 -9.87 12.64
CA MET A 41 7.73 -9.32 12.22
C MET A 41 6.89 -10.21 11.27
N HIS A 42 6.76 -11.51 11.55
CA HIS A 42 5.96 -12.42 10.72
C HIS A 42 4.82 -13.09 11.48
N THR A 43 4.38 -12.48 12.59
CA THR A 43 3.27 -13.00 13.40
C THR A 43 2.43 -11.86 13.93
N VAL A 44 1.12 -11.99 13.74
CA VAL A 44 0.14 -11.06 14.28
C VAL A 44 -0.22 -11.52 15.70
N PHE A 45 -0.16 -10.60 16.64
CA PHE A 45 -0.66 -10.79 18.00
C PHE A 45 -1.85 -9.87 18.21
N ARG A 46 -2.90 -10.37 18.86
CA ARG A 46 -3.95 -9.49 19.37
C ARG A 46 -3.44 -8.89 20.69
N ILE A 47 -3.36 -7.56 20.74
CA ILE A 47 -3.14 -6.83 21.98
C ILE A 47 -4.42 -6.98 22.81
N GLY A 48 -4.28 -7.59 23.98
CA GLY A 48 -5.33 -7.75 24.98
C GLY A 48 -5.31 -6.60 25.98
N GLU A 49 -5.39 -6.95 27.26
CA GLU A 49 -5.40 -5.97 28.34
C GLU A 49 -4.04 -5.27 28.49
N VAL A 50 -4.05 -3.95 28.60
CA VAL A 50 -2.87 -3.14 28.93
C VAL A 50 -3.02 -2.65 30.36
N ARG A 51 -2.19 -3.16 31.27
CA ARG A 51 -2.23 -2.81 32.70
C ARG A 51 -1.00 -2.02 33.08
N LYS A 52 -1.18 -0.88 33.74
CA LYS A 52 -0.07 -0.18 34.38
C LYS A 52 0.29 -0.90 35.67
N ILE A 53 1.51 -1.39 35.78
CA ILE A 53 1.97 -2.21 36.92
C ILE A 53 2.93 -1.47 37.85
N ASP A 54 3.49 -0.34 37.41
CA ASP A 54 4.23 0.59 38.27
C ASP A 54 3.79 2.04 38.03
N ASN A 55 3.26 2.67 39.07
CA ASN A 55 2.79 4.06 39.03
C ASN A 55 3.93 5.08 38.91
N ASN A 56 5.12 4.75 39.42
CA ASN A 56 6.26 5.67 39.51
C ASN A 56 7.21 5.58 38.31
N ARG A 57 7.23 4.45 37.59
CA ARG A 57 8.15 4.20 36.45
C ARG A 57 7.48 4.02 35.10
N ALA A 58 6.17 4.31 35.01
CA ALA A 58 5.38 4.12 33.79
C ALA A 58 5.59 2.73 33.15
N LEU A 59 5.55 1.67 33.97
CA LEU A 59 5.70 0.30 33.51
C LEU A 59 4.32 -0.28 33.16
N TYR A 60 4.19 -0.79 31.94
CA TYR A 60 2.94 -1.40 31.45
C TYR A 60 3.17 -2.87 31.11
N GLN A 61 2.25 -3.71 31.58
CA GLN A 61 2.09 -5.07 31.13
C GLN A 61 1.10 -5.09 29.96
N VAL A 62 1.51 -5.70 28.85
CA VAL A 62 0.67 -5.89 27.67
C VAL A 62 0.49 -7.38 27.44
N ASP A 63 -0.76 -7.85 27.55
CA ASP A 63 -1.08 -9.24 27.25
C ASP A 63 -1.16 -9.40 25.72
N LEU A 64 -0.29 -10.23 25.15
CA LEU A 64 -0.28 -10.56 23.73
C LEU A 64 -0.80 -11.99 23.54
N LYS A 65 -1.89 -12.13 22.80
CA LYS A 65 -2.41 -13.44 22.40
C LYS A 65 -1.98 -13.75 20.98
N LEU A 66 -1.28 -14.86 20.79
CA LEU A 66 -1.01 -15.41 19.46
C LEU A 66 -2.36 -15.71 18.81
N THR A 67 -2.64 -15.10 17.68
CA THR A 67 -3.88 -15.36 16.95
C THR A 67 -3.70 -16.70 16.24
N SER A 68 -4.51 -17.70 16.61
CA SER A 68 -4.46 -19.00 15.95
C SER A 68 -4.92 -18.89 14.49
N ASP A 69 -4.58 -19.90 13.70
CA ASP A 69 -5.01 -20.10 12.32
C ASP A 69 -6.55 -20.23 12.15
N ASP A 70 -7.33 -20.09 13.24
CA ASP A 70 -8.78 -20.21 13.28
C ASP A 70 -9.51 -18.86 13.14
N ASP A 71 -8.81 -17.72 13.22
CA ASP A 71 -9.36 -16.41 12.87
C ASP A 71 -9.11 -16.16 11.37
N PRO A 72 -10.14 -16.28 10.49
CA PRO A 72 -9.93 -16.31 9.05
C PRO A 72 -9.33 -15.01 8.50
N GLN A 73 -9.69 -13.87 9.09
CA GLN A 73 -9.20 -12.55 8.68
C GLN A 73 -7.73 -12.35 9.08
N LEU A 74 -7.31 -12.91 10.23
CA LEU A 74 -5.94 -12.80 10.72
C LEU A 74 -5.00 -13.86 10.12
N ARG A 75 -5.53 -15.02 9.74
CA ARG A 75 -4.81 -16.03 8.96
C ARG A 75 -4.51 -15.52 7.55
N GLU A 76 -5.51 -14.94 6.88
CA GLU A 76 -5.31 -14.27 5.59
C GLU A 76 -4.22 -13.20 5.72
N LEU A 77 -4.31 -12.34 6.75
CA LEU A 77 -3.29 -11.34 7.06
C LEU A 77 -1.89 -11.95 7.25
N THR A 78 -1.77 -13.08 7.96
CA THR A 78 -0.50 -13.77 8.23
C THR A 78 0.10 -14.41 6.98
N ASP A 79 -0.71 -15.09 6.16
CA ASP A 79 -0.26 -15.70 4.91
C ASP A 79 0.14 -14.62 3.88
N TYR A 80 -0.51 -13.47 3.93
CA TYR A 80 -0.18 -12.33 3.08
C TYR A 80 1.11 -11.59 3.53
N ILE A 81 1.34 -11.43 4.84
CA ILE A 81 2.63 -10.93 5.41
C ILE A 81 3.80 -11.76 4.90
N ARG A 82 3.62 -13.08 4.80
CA ARG A 82 4.66 -14.02 4.37
C ARG A 82 5.00 -13.92 2.88
N GLN A 83 4.05 -13.52 2.05
CA GLN A 83 4.19 -13.64 0.59
C GLN A 83 4.53 -12.33 -0.13
N ASP A 84 4.09 -11.15 0.36
CA ASP A 84 3.82 -10.07 -0.62
C ASP A 84 4.00 -8.62 -0.13
N VAL A 85 4.98 -8.32 0.74
CA VAL A 85 5.15 -6.94 1.25
C VAL A 85 6.61 -6.44 1.32
N ASN A 86 6.97 -5.54 0.40
CA ASN A 86 8.20 -4.74 0.44
C ASN A 86 8.07 -3.57 1.43
N GLY A 87 8.96 -3.47 2.42
CA GLY A 87 8.95 -2.39 3.44
C GLY A 87 9.59 -2.80 4.78
N THR A 88 9.67 -1.91 5.76
CA THR A 88 10.08 -2.21 7.14
C THR A 88 8.96 -1.83 8.10
N GLY A 89 8.88 -2.49 9.27
CA GLY A 89 7.98 -2.08 10.36
C GLY A 89 6.49 -1.99 9.99
N TRP A 90 5.89 -0.91 10.49
CA TRP A 90 4.49 -0.54 10.35
C TRP A 90 4.02 -0.26 8.92
N ARG A 91 4.93 0.03 7.96
CA ARG A 91 4.54 0.25 6.56
C ARG A 91 3.90 -0.99 5.95
N ARG A 92 4.51 -2.15 6.25
CA ARG A 92 3.99 -3.44 5.81
C ARG A 92 2.59 -3.67 6.38
N MET A 93 2.41 -3.43 7.69
CA MET A 93 1.11 -3.57 8.36
C MET A 93 0.03 -2.71 7.70
N GLY A 94 0.32 -1.44 7.40
CA GLY A 94 -0.63 -0.57 6.71
C GLY A 94 -0.99 -1.07 5.30
N GLN A 95 0.01 -1.54 4.52
CA GLN A 95 -0.23 -2.11 3.19
C GLN A 95 -1.11 -3.35 3.24
N LEU A 96 -0.93 -4.17 4.27
CA LEU A 96 -1.73 -5.36 4.47
C LEU A 96 -3.15 -5.01 4.84
N LEU A 97 -3.34 -4.10 5.79
CA LEU A 97 -4.66 -3.60 6.18
C LEU A 97 -5.44 -3.11 4.96
N LEU A 98 -4.79 -2.36 4.06
CA LEU A 98 -5.38 -1.94 2.78
C LEU A 98 -5.78 -3.14 1.90
N LYS A 99 -4.89 -4.12 1.75
CA LYS A 99 -5.14 -5.29 0.90
C LYS A 99 -6.28 -6.19 1.40
N ILE A 100 -6.48 -6.29 2.71
CA ILE A 100 -7.62 -7.01 3.31
C ILE A 100 -8.85 -6.12 3.52
N GLY A 101 -8.87 -4.91 2.94
CA GLY A 101 -10.01 -3.99 2.97
C GLY A 101 -10.28 -3.31 4.32
N GLN A 102 -9.32 -3.32 5.24
CA GLN A 102 -9.41 -2.67 6.56
C GLN A 102 -8.97 -1.20 6.50
N PHE A 103 -9.60 -0.40 5.63
CA PHE A 103 -9.20 0.98 5.32
C PHE A 103 -9.17 1.91 6.54
N ASN A 104 -10.16 1.82 7.44
CA ASN A 104 -10.18 2.67 8.65
C ASN A 104 -9.00 2.39 9.59
N LYS A 105 -8.62 1.12 9.76
CA LYS A 105 -7.44 0.76 10.58
C LYS A 105 -6.14 1.18 9.89
N ALA A 106 -6.08 1.08 8.56
CA ALA A 106 -4.94 1.57 7.80
C ALA A 106 -4.80 3.09 7.96
N GLU A 107 -5.93 3.82 7.92
CA GLU A 107 -5.99 5.26 8.17
C GLU A 107 -5.42 5.63 9.54
N GLU A 108 -5.96 5.05 10.61
CA GLU A 108 -5.52 5.29 11.99
C GLU A 108 -4.01 5.06 12.14
N LEU A 109 -3.51 3.95 11.57
CA LEU A 109 -2.10 3.62 11.59
C LEU A 109 -1.26 4.65 10.83
N TYR A 110 -1.64 4.98 9.59
CA TYR A 110 -0.86 5.90 8.77
C TYR A 110 -0.90 7.33 9.31
N MET A 111 -2.00 7.78 9.91
CA MET A 111 -2.07 9.07 10.60
C MET A 111 -1.10 9.10 11.79
N ALA A 112 -1.08 8.06 12.63
CA ALA A 112 -0.12 7.97 13.74
C ALA A 112 1.34 7.93 13.27
N LEU A 113 1.62 7.24 12.16
CA LEU A 113 2.96 7.23 11.56
C LEU A 113 3.34 8.59 10.99
N LEU A 114 2.39 9.33 10.41
CA LEU A 114 2.63 10.66 9.84
C LEU A 114 3.04 11.66 10.93
N GLU A 115 2.39 11.62 12.09
CA GLU A 115 2.73 12.46 13.25
C GLU A 115 4.16 12.20 13.75
N GLN A 116 4.60 10.94 13.70
CA GLN A 116 5.93 10.52 14.17
C GLN A 116 7.01 10.61 13.09
N ALA A 117 6.65 10.91 11.84
CA ALA A 117 7.57 10.87 10.71
C ALA A 117 8.66 11.94 10.85
N SER A 118 9.91 11.48 11.01
CA SER A 118 11.09 12.33 11.24
C SER A 118 11.79 12.77 9.95
N ASN A 119 11.47 12.17 8.81
CA ASN A 119 12.10 12.46 7.54
C ASN A 119 11.10 12.52 6.37
N ASP A 120 11.53 13.18 5.29
CA ASP A 120 10.71 13.44 4.11
C ASP A 120 10.36 12.18 3.31
N SER A 121 11.25 11.18 3.29
CA SER A 121 10.96 9.91 2.62
C SER A 121 9.80 9.18 3.30
N ASP A 122 9.73 9.21 4.62
CA ASP A 122 8.67 8.59 5.39
C ASP A 122 7.36 9.37 5.20
N ARG A 123 7.41 10.70 5.30
CA ARG A 123 6.25 11.57 5.09
C ARG A 123 5.63 11.39 3.70
N SER A 124 6.44 11.43 2.64
CA SER A 124 5.96 11.24 1.26
C SER A 124 5.32 9.87 1.06
N TYR A 125 5.95 8.80 1.55
CA TYR A 125 5.36 7.47 1.49
C TYR A 125 4.01 7.40 2.23
N ILE A 126 3.97 7.86 3.48
CA ILE A 126 2.77 7.78 4.32
C ILE A 126 1.64 8.62 3.74
N SER A 127 1.92 9.85 3.29
CA SER A 127 0.94 10.70 2.60
C SER A 127 0.41 10.02 1.34
N ASN A 128 1.25 9.35 0.53
CA ASN A 128 0.74 8.57 -0.60
C ASN A 128 -0.20 7.43 -0.16
N MET A 129 0.10 6.72 0.92
CA MET A 129 -0.77 5.66 1.42
C MET A 129 -2.11 6.21 1.95
N LEU A 130 -2.10 7.34 2.66
CA LEU A 130 -3.31 8.04 3.10
C LEU A 130 -4.15 8.54 1.92
N GLY A 131 -3.50 9.04 0.86
CA GLY A 131 -4.19 9.40 -0.38
C GLY A 131 -4.97 8.22 -0.96
N TRP A 132 -4.40 7.01 -0.93
CA TRP A 132 -5.09 5.80 -1.38
C TRP A 132 -6.25 5.40 -0.47
N VAL A 133 -6.05 5.42 0.85
CA VAL A 133 -7.12 5.17 1.83
C VAL A 133 -8.32 6.08 1.54
N LYS A 134 -8.07 7.38 1.35
CA LYS A 134 -9.11 8.39 1.15
C LYS A 134 -9.83 8.24 -0.19
N ASP A 135 -9.11 7.89 -1.25
CA ASP A 135 -9.72 7.62 -2.57
C ASP A 135 -10.67 6.43 -2.51
N ASP A 136 -10.28 5.35 -1.82
CA ASP A 136 -11.14 4.16 -1.63
C ASP A 136 -12.40 4.47 -0.79
N GLN A 137 -12.25 5.31 0.24
CA GLN A 137 -13.37 5.80 1.05
C GLN A 137 -14.27 6.81 0.32
N GLY A 138 -13.93 7.21 -0.93
CA GLY A 138 -14.67 8.23 -1.69
C GLY A 138 -14.45 9.66 -1.20
N GLN A 139 -13.46 9.89 -0.36
CA GLN A 139 -13.06 11.21 0.17
C GLN A 139 -12.05 11.86 -0.78
N TYR A 140 -12.49 12.19 -1.99
CA TYR A 140 -11.60 12.55 -3.09
C TYR A 140 -10.77 13.82 -2.85
N GLU A 141 -11.34 14.86 -2.25
CA GLU A 141 -10.61 16.09 -1.96
C GLU A 141 -9.46 15.85 -0.95
N GLU A 142 -9.71 15.02 0.07
CA GLU A 142 -8.67 14.61 1.04
C GLU A 142 -7.61 13.74 0.36
N ALA A 143 -8.02 12.84 -0.54
CA ALA A 143 -7.12 12.00 -1.32
C ALA A 143 -6.15 12.85 -2.16
N VAL A 144 -6.67 13.83 -2.92
CA VAL A 144 -5.85 14.78 -3.68
C VAL A 144 -4.90 15.52 -2.76
N ALA A 145 -5.37 16.04 -1.62
CA ALA A 145 -4.52 16.79 -0.69
C ALA A 145 -3.33 15.95 -0.18
N PHE A 146 -3.56 14.69 0.18
CA PHE A 146 -2.49 13.78 0.60
C PHE A 146 -1.52 13.41 -0.52
N TYR A 147 -2.02 13.14 -1.73
CA TYR A 147 -1.15 12.90 -2.87
C TYR A 147 -0.33 14.14 -3.26
N GLU A 148 -0.89 15.34 -3.15
CA GLU A 148 -0.17 16.60 -3.40
C GLU A 148 0.91 16.87 -2.35
N GLN A 149 0.68 16.54 -1.08
CA GLN A 149 1.72 16.59 -0.04
C GLN A 149 2.92 15.70 -0.41
N SER A 150 2.65 14.44 -0.80
CA SER A 150 3.68 13.51 -1.25
C SER A 150 4.42 14.02 -2.50
N LEU A 151 3.67 14.49 -3.49
CA LEU A 151 4.22 15.08 -4.71
C LEU A 151 5.13 16.28 -4.41
N GLN A 152 4.74 17.16 -3.49
CA GLN A 152 5.52 18.33 -3.12
C GLN A 152 6.87 17.93 -2.51
N ILE A 153 6.89 16.90 -1.66
CA ILE A 153 8.12 16.36 -1.10
C ILE A 153 8.99 15.78 -2.21
N TYR A 154 8.44 14.90 -3.06
CA TYR A 154 9.20 14.30 -4.14
C TYR A 154 9.76 15.32 -5.14
N ARG A 155 9.04 16.41 -5.43
CA ARG A 155 9.58 17.49 -6.29
C ARG A 155 10.77 18.23 -5.67
N LYS A 156 10.90 18.23 -4.34
CA LYS A 156 12.04 18.82 -3.64
C LYS A 156 13.23 17.86 -3.55
N THR A 157 12.97 16.56 -3.45
CA THR A 157 14.00 15.56 -3.14
C THR A 157 14.47 14.73 -4.32
N LEU A 158 13.71 14.67 -5.42
CA LEU A 158 13.98 13.79 -6.56
C LEU A 158 14.19 14.58 -7.87
N PRO A 159 14.92 14.03 -8.85
CA PRO A 159 15.00 14.56 -10.20
C PRO A 159 13.62 14.66 -10.87
N GLU A 160 13.45 15.60 -11.80
CA GLU A 160 12.16 15.87 -12.48
C GLU A 160 11.60 14.67 -13.27
N ASP A 161 12.45 13.74 -13.69
CA ASP A 161 12.09 12.54 -14.44
C ASP A 161 12.04 11.26 -13.57
N HIS A 162 12.05 11.41 -12.25
CA HIS A 162 12.01 10.27 -11.36
C HIS A 162 10.64 9.53 -11.44
N PRO A 163 10.60 8.19 -11.55
CA PRO A 163 9.36 7.41 -11.66
C PRO A 163 8.34 7.64 -10.54
N SER A 164 8.79 7.97 -9.32
CA SER A 164 7.90 8.33 -8.20
C SER A 164 7.02 9.56 -8.50
N LEU A 165 7.54 10.55 -9.24
CA LEU A 165 6.74 11.72 -9.66
C LEU A 165 5.64 11.29 -10.64
N ALA A 166 5.95 10.40 -11.58
CA ALA A 166 4.94 9.84 -12.48
C ALA A 166 3.85 9.08 -11.72
N THR A 167 4.23 8.35 -10.67
CA THR A 167 3.27 7.63 -9.82
C THR A 167 2.33 8.59 -9.11
N MET A 168 2.84 9.69 -8.54
CA MET A 168 1.97 10.68 -7.87
C MET A 168 1.02 11.37 -8.85
N TYR A 169 1.52 11.78 -10.02
CA TYR A 169 0.66 12.37 -11.04
C TYR A 169 -0.41 11.39 -11.53
N ASN A 170 -0.08 10.10 -11.68
CA ASN A 170 -1.06 9.07 -12.03
C ASN A 170 -2.15 8.92 -10.96
N ASN A 171 -1.77 8.91 -9.68
CA ASN A 171 -2.72 8.76 -8.57
C ASN A 171 -3.66 9.96 -8.47
N ILE A 172 -3.13 11.18 -8.57
CA ILE A 172 -3.93 12.42 -8.59
C ILE A 172 -4.90 12.42 -9.78
N ALA A 173 -4.42 12.02 -10.97
CA ALA A 173 -5.26 11.92 -12.15
C ALA A 173 -6.42 10.92 -11.99
N GLN A 174 -6.16 9.77 -11.36
CA GLN A 174 -7.20 8.77 -11.07
C GLN A 174 -8.29 9.35 -10.19
N VAL A 175 -7.93 10.08 -9.14
CA VAL A 175 -8.92 10.72 -8.26
C VAL A 175 -9.75 11.74 -9.04
N TYR A 176 -9.14 12.60 -9.86
CA TYR A 176 -9.89 13.53 -10.70
C TYR A 176 -10.80 12.84 -11.71
N ASN A 177 -10.38 11.70 -12.27
CA ASN A 177 -11.23 10.89 -13.13
C ASN A 177 -12.44 10.32 -12.35
N ASN A 178 -12.24 9.84 -11.12
CA ASN A 178 -13.31 9.37 -10.24
C ASN A 178 -14.31 10.49 -9.91
N MET A 179 -13.82 11.73 -9.76
CA MET A 179 -14.64 12.93 -9.55
C MET A 179 -15.37 13.42 -10.81
N GLY A 180 -15.04 12.90 -11.99
CA GLY A 180 -15.55 13.39 -13.28
C GLY A 180 -14.89 14.68 -13.79
N ASP A 181 -13.82 15.15 -13.14
CA ASP A 181 -12.99 16.27 -13.63
C ASP A 181 -11.97 15.75 -14.67
N TYR A 182 -12.51 15.33 -15.82
CA TYR A 182 -11.73 14.68 -16.87
C TYR A 182 -10.62 15.58 -17.45
N SER A 183 -10.82 16.91 -17.44
CA SER A 183 -9.82 17.87 -17.90
C SER A 183 -8.56 17.81 -17.02
N LYS A 184 -8.72 17.85 -15.69
CA LYS A 184 -7.57 17.70 -14.78
C LYS A 184 -7.00 16.29 -14.81
N ALA A 185 -7.85 15.27 -14.92
CA ALA A 185 -7.39 13.89 -15.03
C ALA A 185 -6.43 13.73 -16.22
N LEU A 186 -6.80 14.23 -17.40
CA LEU A 186 -5.94 14.22 -18.59
C LEU A 186 -4.63 15.00 -18.36
N GLU A 187 -4.70 16.21 -17.81
CA GLU A 187 -3.51 17.02 -17.53
C GLU A 187 -2.49 16.26 -16.66
N PHE A 188 -2.95 15.61 -15.60
CA PHE A 188 -2.09 14.86 -14.69
C PHE A 188 -1.62 13.52 -15.28
N TYR A 189 -2.47 12.79 -16.02
CA TYR A 189 -2.05 11.57 -16.71
C TYR A 189 -1.01 11.86 -17.79
N GLU A 190 -1.13 12.95 -18.53
CA GLU A 190 -0.14 13.37 -19.54
C GLU A 190 1.22 13.71 -18.90
N LYS A 191 1.23 14.40 -17.75
CA LYS A 191 2.46 14.63 -16.98
C LYS A 191 3.11 13.32 -16.54
N SER A 192 2.31 12.36 -16.06
CA SER A 192 2.78 11.03 -15.69
C SER A 192 3.38 10.28 -16.88
N LEU A 193 2.67 10.25 -18.00
CA LEU A 193 3.08 9.59 -19.23
C LEU A 193 4.40 10.15 -19.75
N LYS A 194 4.54 11.49 -19.80
CA LYS A 194 5.77 12.15 -20.27
C LYS A 194 7.01 11.74 -19.47
N ILE A 195 6.88 11.60 -18.15
CA ILE A 195 7.97 11.13 -17.30
C ILE A 195 8.29 9.66 -17.61
N ARG A 196 7.27 8.80 -17.69
CA ARG A 196 7.44 7.38 -18.01
C ARG A 196 8.07 7.16 -19.39
N GLU A 197 7.67 7.92 -20.41
CA GLU A 197 8.25 7.84 -21.76
C GLU A 197 9.74 8.21 -21.79
N LYS A 198 10.18 9.11 -20.91
CA LYS A 198 11.60 9.48 -20.78
C LYS A 198 12.39 8.44 -19.99
N ALA A 199 11.80 7.88 -18.93
CA ALA A 199 12.49 7.02 -17.98
C ALA A 199 12.50 5.53 -18.36
N LEU A 200 11.57 5.08 -19.20
CA LEU A 200 11.31 3.66 -19.45
C LEU A 200 11.51 3.29 -20.93
N PRO A 201 11.88 2.03 -21.23
CA PRO A 201 11.94 1.56 -22.61
C PRO A 201 10.54 1.58 -23.26
N PRO A 202 10.44 1.75 -24.60
CA PRO A 202 9.15 1.95 -25.29
C PRO A 202 8.10 0.85 -25.09
N ASN A 203 8.52 -0.39 -24.78
CA ASN A 203 7.62 -1.52 -24.54
C ASN A 203 7.40 -1.80 -23.04
N HIS A 204 7.70 -0.86 -22.14
CA HIS A 204 7.52 -1.10 -20.71
C HIS A 204 6.02 -1.20 -20.34
N PRO A 205 5.61 -2.19 -19.52
CA PRO A 205 4.20 -2.35 -19.11
C PRO A 205 3.56 -1.09 -18.51
N ASP A 206 4.31 -0.28 -17.76
CA ASP A 206 3.80 0.97 -17.17
C ASP A 206 3.38 2.01 -18.22
N LEU A 207 3.99 2.02 -19.41
CA LEU A 207 3.55 2.87 -20.52
C LEU A 207 2.19 2.40 -21.01
N ALA A 208 1.97 1.08 -21.13
CA ALA A 208 0.66 0.56 -21.49
C ALA A 208 -0.40 0.93 -20.46
N THR A 209 -0.08 0.90 -19.17
CA THR A 209 -0.99 1.35 -18.10
C THR A 209 -1.31 2.83 -18.25
N SER A 210 -0.31 3.70 -18.48
CA SER A 210 -0.54 5.13 -18.73
C SER A 210 -1.47 5.38 -19.91
N TYR A 211 -1.23 4.75 -21.06
CA TYR A 211 -2.12 4.92 -22.22
C TYR A 211 -3.52 4.38 -21.95
N SER A 212 -3.65 3.25 -21.25
CA SER A 212 -4.96 2.72 -20.86
C SER A 212 -5.73 3.67 -19.94
N ASN A 213 -5.06 4.33 -19.00
CA ASN A 213 -5.70 5.27 -18.09
C ASN A 213 -6.22 6.51 -18.83
N ILE A 214 -5.44 7.04 -19.79
CA ILE A 214 -5.90 8.14 -20.65
C ILE A 214 -7.08 7.69 -21.53
N GLY A 215 -7.02 6.49 -22.10
CA GLY A 215 -8.12 5.90 -22.86
C GLY A 215 -9.39 5.76 -22.03
N GLN A 216 -9.28 5.41 -20.75
CA GLN A 216 -10.41 5.37 -19.82
C GLN A 216 -11.04 6.74 -19.61
N VAL A 217 -10.24 7.80 -19.46
CA VAL A 217 -10.79 9.15 -19.33
C VAL A 217 -11.58 9.55 -20.58
N TYR A 218 -11.05 9.31 -21.78
CA TYR A 218 -11.77 9.58 -23.03
C TYR A 218 -13.04 8.74 -23.19
N ASN A 219 -13.01 7.47 -22.76
CA ASN A 219 -14.20 6.62 -22.75
C ASN A 219 -15.27 7.19 -21.81
N ASN A 220 -14.88 7.63 -20.61
CA ASN A 220 -15.79 8.25 -19.64
C ASN A 220 -16.37 9.58 -20.14
N MET A 221 -15.65 10.29 -21.02
CA MET A 221 -16.12 11.50 -21.71
C MET A 221 -17.04 11.21 -22.90
N GLY A 222 -17.14 9.95 -23.36
CA GLY A 222 -17.84 9.57 -24.59
C GLY A 222 -17.06 9.84 -25.88
N ASP A 223 -15.77 10.21 -25.80
CA ASP A 223 -14.90 10.33 -26.98
C ASP A 223 -14.29 8.95 -27.31
N TYR A 224 -15.16 8.07 -27.81
CA TYR A 224 -14.83 6.67 -28.10
C TYR A 224 -13.72 6.52 -29.14
N SER A 225 -13.62 7.45 -30.09
CA SER A 225 -12.56 7.46 -31.10
C SER A 225 -11.18 7.63 -30.45
N LYS A 226 -11.01 8.62 -29.56
CA LYS A 226 -9.75 8.78 -28.83
C LYS A 226 -9.53 7.67 -27.82
N ALA A 227 -10.57 7.21 -27.14
CA ALA A 227 -10.46 6.08 -26.22
C ALA A 227 -9.85 4.84 -26.92
N LEU A 228 -10.34 4.55 -28.13
CA LEU A 228 -9.85 3.44 -28.94
C LEU A 228 -8.37 3.62 -29.32
N GLU A 229 -7.97 4.81 -29.80
CA GLU A 229 -6.57 5.11 -30.14
C GLU A 229 -5.62 4.80 -28.96
N PHE A 230 -5.97 5.26 -27.76
CA PHE A 230 -5.17 5.07 -26.57
C PHE A 230 -5.17 3.61 -26.08
N TYR A 231 -6.32 2.92 -26.13
CA TYR A 231 -6.39 1.50 -25.77
C TYR A 231 -5.65 0.60 -26.76
N GLU A 232 -5.68 0.88 -28.06
CA GLU A 232 -4.93 0.15 -29.08
C GLU A 232 -3.41 0.31 -28.86
N LYS A 233 -2.95 1.52 -28.55
CA LYS A 233 -1.55 1.77 -28.20
C LYS A 233 -1.11 1.01 -26.94
N SER A 234 -1.97 0.98 -25.91
CA SER A 234 -1.75 0.16 -24.71
C SER A 234 -1.65 -1.33 -25.03
N LEU A 235 -2.56 -1.85 -25.87
CA LEU A 235 -2.58 -3.24 -26.30
C LEU A 235 -1.32 -3.61 -27.10
N GLU A 236 -0.86 -2.75 -28.00
CA GLU A 236 0.35 -2.97 -28.79
C GLU A 236 1.58 -3.16 -27.90
N ILE A 237 1.74 -2.29 -26.89
CA ILE A 237 2.84 -2.40 -25.92
C ILE A 237 2.75 -3.71 -25.14
N ARG A 238 1.56 -4.05 -24.60
CA ARG A 238 1.35 -5.29 -23.84
C ARG A 238 1.64 -6.54 -24.67
N LYS A 239 1.25 -6.57 -25.95
CA LYS A 239 1.55 -7.68 -26.87
C LYS A 239 3.05 -7.89 -27.08
N LYS A 240 3.84 -6.81 -27.09
CA LYS A 240 5.31 -6.89 -27.22
C LYS A 240 5.99 -7.28 -25.91
N ALA A 241 5.42 -6.88 -24.77
CA ALA A 241 6.03 -7.03 -23.46
C ALA A 241 5.67 -8.34 -22.73
N LEU A 242 4.51 -8.94 -23.03
CA LEU A 242 3.92 -10.01 -22.24
C LEU A 242 3.63 -11.26 -23.08
N PRO A 243 3.64 -12.47 -22.47
CA PRO A 243 3.15 -13.68 -23.11
C PRO A 243 1.69 -13.55 -23.57
N SER A 244 1.32 -14.27 -24.62
CA SER A 244 -0.01 -14.20 -25.23
C SER A 244 -1.17 -14.60 -24.31
N ASN A 245 -0.90 -15.34 -23.23
CA ASN A 245 -1.88 -15.76 -22.23
C ASN A 245 -1.92 -14.86 -20.99
N HIS A 246 -1.22 -13.72 -20.99
CA HIS A 246 -1.16 -12.85 -19.81
C HIS A 246 -2.51 -12.14 -19.55
N PRO A 247 -3.03 -12.12 -18.30
CA PRO A 247 -4.33 -11.52 -17.97
C PRO A 247 -4.52 -10.07 -18.43
N HIS A 248 -3.45 -9.26 -18.38
CA HIS A 248 -3.49 -7.87 -18.86
C HIS A 248 -3.88 -7.72 -20.35
N LEU A 249 -3.63 -8.72 -21.19
CA LEU A 249 -4.11 -8.70 -22.57
C LEU A 249 -5.64 -8.81 -22.61
N ALA A 250 -6.23 -9.68 -21.78
CA ALA A 250 -7.68 -9.80 -21.67
C ALA A 250 -8.33 -8.50 -21.19
N THR A 251 -7.71 -7.79 -20.24
CA THR A 251 -8.15 -6.46 -19.81
C THR A 251 -8.13 -5.47 -20.98
N SER A 252 -7.06 -5.43 -21.77
CA SER A 252 -6.98 -4.53 -22.94
C SER A 252 -8.04 -4.82 -23.98
N TYR A 253 -8.29 -6.09 -24.31
CA TYR A 253 -9.36 -6.48 -25.23
C TYR A 253 -10.75 -6.13 -24.68
N SER A 254 -10.95 -6.29 -23.37
CA SER A 254 -12.22 -5.93 -22.73
C SER A 254 -12.48 -4.43 -22.80
N ASN A 255 -11.47 -3.59 -22.55
CA ASN A 255 -11.59 -2.13 -22.67
C ASN A 255 -11.97 -1.71 -24.09
N ILE A 256 -11.33 -2.29 -25.11
CA ILE A 256 -11.67 -2.04 -26.53
C ILE A 256 -13.11 -2.52 -26.83
N GLY A 257 -13.48 -3.70 -26.33
CA GLY A 257 -14.84 -4.24 -26.49
C GLY A 257 -15.91 -3.35 -25.86
N GLN A 258 -15.63 -2.76 -24.70
CA GLN A 258 -16.52 -1.79 -24.05
C GLN A 258 -16.74 -0.55 -24.90
N VAL A 259 -15.68 -0.02 -25.53
CA VAL A 259 -15.78 1.15 -26.42
C VAL A 259 -16.70 0.84 -27.62
N TYR A 260 -16.58 -0.34 -28.24
CA TYR A 260 -17.45 -0.74 -29.35
C TYR A 260 -18.91 -1.01 -28.96
N ASN A 261 -19.18 -1.25 -27.67
CA ASN A 261 -20.52 -1.52 -27.18
C ASN A 261 -21.32 -0.24 -26.85
N ASN A 262 -20.65 0.90 -26.68
CA ASN A 262 -21.26 2.19 -26.37
C ASN A 262 -21.52 3.03 -27.63
#